data_AF-G3HMW0-F1
#
_entry.id   AF-G3HMW0-F1
#
_cell.length_a   1.000
_cell.length_b   1.000
_cell.length_c   1.000
_cell.angle_alpha   90.00
_cell.angle_beta   90.00
_cell.angle_gamma   90.00
#
_symmetry.space_group_name_H-M   'P 1'
#
loop_
_entity.id
_entity.type
_entity.pdbx_description
1 polymer ?
#
loop_
_entity_poly.entity_id
_entity_poly.type
_entity_poly.pdbx_seq_one_letter_code
_entity_poly.pdbx_strand_id
1 'polypeptide(L)' 'MEVKGTEVTITIDKVTSEDSGRYGIFVKNKYGSETGQVTISVFKHGEEPKELKKM' A
#
# COMPACT_ATOMS: atom_id res chain seq x y z
N MET A 1 -29.90 -0.54 -5.95
CA MET A 1 -28.86 0.37 -6.49
C MET A 1 -27.56 -0.43 -6.51
N GLU A 2 -27.20 -0.98 -7.66
CA GLU A 2 -25.95 -1.72 -7.82
C GLU A 2 -24.79 -0.71 -7.79
N VAL A 3 -23.99 -0.75 -6.73
CA VAL A 3 -22.72 -0.05 -6.68
C VAL A 3 -21.74 -0.83 -7.55
N LYS A 4 -21.59 -0.43 -8.82
CA LYS A 4 -20.41 -0.82 -9.61
C LYS A 4 -19.21 -0.08 -9.04
N GLY A 5 -18.47 -0.73 -8.14
CA GLY A 5 -17.20 -0.19 -7.66
C GLY A 5 -16.21 -0.04 -8.82
N THR A 6 -15.53 1.09 -8.89
CA THR A 6 -14.37 1.25 -9.78
C THR A 6 -13.15 0.73 -9.04
N GLU A 7 -12.48 -0.28 -9.59
CA GLU A 7 -11.20 -0.77 -9.08
C GLU A 7 -10.04 0.06 -9.66
N VAL A 8 -9.06 0.41 -8.83
CA VAL A 8 -7.82 1.06 -9.24
C VAL A 8 -6.66 0.29 -8.63
N THR A 9 -5.72 -0.14 -9.46
CA THR A 9 -4.51 -0.87 -9.03
C THR A 9 -3.29 0.03 -9.15
N ILE A 10 -2.43 0.02 -8.13
CA ILE A 10 -1.12 0.68 -8.15
C ILE A 10 -0.06 -0.43 -8.13
N THR A 11 0.83 -0.42 -9.11
CA THR A 11 1.94 -1.37 -9.22
C THR A 11 3.27 -0.63 -9.04
N ILE A 12 4.15 -1.16 -8.19
CA ILE A 12 5.53 -0.68 -8.03
C ILE A 12 6.44 -1.75 -8.61
N ASP A 13 6.99 -1.51 -9.80
CA ASP A 13 7.90 -2.43 -10.47
C ASP A 13 9.34 -2.26 -9.98
N LYS A 14 10.12 -3.36 -10.02
CA LYS A 14 11.56 -3.37 -9.66
C LYS A 14 11.85 -2.74 -8.30
N VAL A 15 11.05 -3.13 -7.29
CA VAL A 15 11.15 -2.63 -5.92
C VAL A 15 12.57 -2.77 -5.35
N THR A 16 12.93 -1.79 -4.53
CA THR A 16 14.16 -1.74 -3.75
C THR A 16 13.82 -1.51 -2.27
N SER A 17 14.80 -1.66 -1.38
CA SER A 17 14.59 -1.39 0.05
C SER A 17 14.16 0.06 0.33
N GLU A 18 14.49 1.00 -0.55
CA GLU A 18 14.12 2.42 -0.43
C GLU A 18 12.62 2.68 -0.64
N ASP A 19 11.89 1.72 -1.24
CA ASP A 19 10.43 1.76 -1.39
C ASP A 19 9.70 1.31 -0.11
N SER A 20 10.42 1.00 0.96
CA SER A 20 9.79 0.70 2.25
C SER A 20 9.32 1.98 2.93
N GLY A 21 8.09 1.98 3.43
CA GLY A 21 7.54 3.16 4.11
C GLY A 21 6.04 3.09 4.33
N ARG A 22 5.47 4.20 4.83
CA ARG A 22 4.02 4.35 5.00
C ARG A 22 3.43 5.03 3.76
N TYR A 23 2.54 4.32 3.09
CA TYR A 23 1.83 4.78 1.90
C TYR A 23 0.40 5.17 2.29
N GLY A 24 -0.10 6.23 1.68
CA GLY A 24 -1.47 6.70 1.84
C GLY A 24 -2.19 6.68 0.50
N ILE A 25 -3.37 6.08 0.45
CA ILE A 25 -4.26 6.12 -0.70
C ILE A 25 -5.39 7.08 -0.37
N PHE A 26 -5.55 8.12 -1.17
CA PHE A 26 -6.60 9.12 -1.00
C PHE A 26 -7.58 9.06 -2.16
N VAL A 27 -8.85 8.77 -1.87
CA VAL A 27 -9.93 8.73 -2.85
C VAL A 27 -10.87 9.88 -2.57
N LYS A 28 -11.19 10.69 -3.60
CA LYS A 28 -12.08 11.84 -3.48
C LYS A 28 -13.07 11.88 -4.64
N ASN A 29 -14.33 12.18 -4.33
CA ASN A 29 -15.36 12.50 -5.30
C ASN A 29 -16.09 13.79 -4.89
N LYS A 30 -17.14 14.17 -5.63
CA LYS A 30 -17.90 15.40 -5.33
C LYS A 30 -18.70 15.37 -4.02
N TYR A 31 -18.81 14.21 -3.38
CA TYR A 31 -19.60 13.99 -2.16
C TYR A 31 -18.73 13.79 -0.92
N GLY A 32 -17.43 13.52 -1.08
CA GLY A 32 -16.54 13.30 0.06
C GLY A 32 -15.19 12.70 -0.33
N SER A 33 -14.47 12.24 0.69
CA SER A 33 -13.17 11.59 0.52
C SER A 33 -12.91 10.55 1.60
N GLU A 34 -12.10 9.57 1.27
CA GLU A 34 -11.63 8.52 2.18
C GLU A 34 -10.11 8.34 2.02
N THR A 35 -9.43 8.03 3.12
CA THR A 35 -7.98 7.79 3.14
C THR A 35 -7.69 6.41 3.75
N GLY A 36 -7.04 5.54 2.99
CA GLY A 36 -6.44 4.30 3.49
C GLY A 36 -4.95 4.48 3.73
N GLN A 37 -4.39 3.87 4.77
CA GLN A 37 -2.95 3.85 5.02
C GLN A 37 -2.44 2.43 5.08
N VAL A 38 -1.30 2.18 4.46
CA VAL A 38 -0.63 0.87 4.43
C VAL A 38 0.86 1.07 4.66
N THR A 39 1.47 0.14 5.39
CA THR A 39 2.93 0.08 5.51
C THR A 39 3.46 -0.93 4.51
N ILE A 40 4.37 -0.49 3.64
CA ILE A 40 5.07 -1.34 2.69
C ILE A 40 6.46 -1.63 3.25
N SER A 41 6.87 -2.89 3.21
CA SER A 41 8.18 -3.33 3.65
C SER A 41 8.80 -4.23 2.58
N VAL A 42 9.92 -3.79 2.03
CA VAL A 42 10.65 -4.49 0.96
C VAL A 42 11.96 -5.01 1.52
N PHE A 43 12.15 -6.32 1.43
CA PHE A 43 13.32 -7.01 1.96
C PHE A 43 14.15 -7.59 0.81
N LYS A 44 15.48 -7.58 0.98
CA LYS A 44 16.37 -8.28 0.05
C LYS A 44 16.17 -9.79 0.20
N HIS A 45 16.40 -10.53 -0.88
CA HIS A 45 16.32 -11.98 -0.84
C HIS A 45 17.26 -12.56 0.23
N GLY A 46 16.71 -13.39 1.13
CA GLY A 46 17.45 -13.98 2.26
C GLY A 46 17.55 -13.10 3.50
N GLU A 47 17.02 -11.88 3.48
CA GLU A 47 16.92 -11.05 4.69
C GLU A 47 15.66 -11.44 5.48
N GLU A 48 15.83 -11.76 6.77
CA GLU A 48 14.69 -11.98 7.65
C GLU A 48 14.08 -10.65 8.09
N PRO A 49 12.77 -10.43 7.87
CA PRO A 49 12.09 -9.23 8.33
C PRO A 49 12.14 -9.11 9.86
N LYS A 50 12.95 -8.19 10.39
CA LYS A 50 13.01 -7.93 11.84
C LYS A 50 11.66 -7.48 12.41
N GLU A 51 10.87 -6.80 11.59
CA GLU A 51 9.52 -6.32 11.91
C GLU A 51 8.52 -7.47 12.09
N LEU A 52 8.68 -8.59 11.36
CA LEU A 52 7.81 -9.77 11.51
C LEU A 52 8.17 -10.64 12.73
N LYS A 53 9.39 -10.50 13.27
CA LYS A 53 9.81 -11.24 14.48
C LYS A 53 9.13 -10.75 15.77
N LYS A 54 8.41 -9.62 15.70
CA LYS A 54 7.72 -9.00 16.85
C LYS A 54 6.19 -9.15 16.81
N MET A 55 5.65 -9.84 15.81
CA MET A 55 4.26 -10.30 15.78
C MET A 55 4.16 -11.69 16.41
#